data_AF-K1S7A2-F1
#
_entry.id   AF-K1S7A2-F1
#
_cell.length_a   1.000
_cell.length_b   1.000
_cell.length_c   1.000
_cell.angle_alpha   90.00
_cell.angle_beta   90.00
_cell.angle_gamma   90.00
#
_symmetry.space_group_name_H-M   'P 1'
#
loop_
_entity.id
_entity.type
_entity.pdbx_description
1 polymer ?
#
loop_
_entity_poly.entity_id
_entity_poly.type
_entity_poly.pdbx_seq_one_letter_code
_entity_poly.pdbx_strand_id
1 'polypeptide(L)'
;MSKMKPEKSRIKSDILLRVRLLYILFILAGLLIFARLVWVQLFSSEVAYNAERLAGRIFTEQIIPAQRGNILTRDGDPLATSIFRYRVEFDFGSPGLDSVRTFHEQSDSLSKLLAAYFGDRSAAEYRRMFRTQHAKHYQVKYRKDTLVPRSEGRIARWIDRILDREFVPKKLYDTLRDHT
;
A
#
# COMPACT_ATOMS: atom_id res chain seq x y z
N MET A 1 37.79 -70.14 5.63
CA MET A 1 38.19 -68.82 5.12
C MET A 1 37.49 -67.73 5.94
N SER A 2 38.12 -67.24 7.02
CA SER A 2 37.53 -66.20 7.88
C SER A 2 37.72 -64.84 7.24
N LYS A 3 36.63 -64.18 6.82
CA LYS A 3 36.68 -62.80 6.30
C LYS A 3 36.89 -61.84 7.48
N MET A 4 38.11 -61.34 7.63
CA MET A 4 38.40 -60.22 8.51
C MET A 4 37.62 -58.99 8.06
N LYS A 5 36.67 -58.53 8.88
CA LYS A 5 35.96 -57.25 8.67
C LYS A 5 36.94 -56.11 8.98
N PRO A 6 37.11 -55.13 8.08
CA PRO A 6 38.04 -54.03 8.31
C PRO A 6 37.56 -53.19 9.49
N GLU A 7 38.41 -53.06 10.50
CA GLU A 7 38.17 -52.22 11.67
C GLU A 7 38.12 -50.75 11.21
N LYS A 8 36.96 -50.11 11.33
CA LYS A 8 36.79 -48.70 10.93
C LYS A 8 37.60 -47.83 11.88
N SER A 9 38.58 -47.09 11.36
CA SER A 9 39.41 -46.21 12.21
C SER A 9 38.54 -45.20 12.96
N ARG A 10 38.84 -44.98 14.25
CA ARG A 10 38.08 -44.10 15.15
C ARG A 10 37.90 -42.67 14.59
N ILE A 11 38.86 -42.22 13.78
CA ILE A 11 38.84 -40.90 13.13
C ILE A 11 37.75 -40.82 12.04
N LYS A 12 37.58 -41.87 11.23
CA LYS A 12 36.53 -41.90 10.19
C LYS A 12 35.13 -41.93 10.80
N SER A 13 34.95 -42.67 11.90
CA SER A 13 33.67 -42.68 12.63
C SER A 13 33.34 -41.32 13.26
N ASP A 14 34.33 -40.61 13.82
CA ASP A 14 34.11 -39.30 14.44
C ASP A 14 33.69 -38.25 13.39
N ILE A 15 34.37 -38.25 12.24
CA ILE A 15 34.03 -37.39 11.10
C ILE A 15 32.61 -37.70 10.58
N LEU A 16 32.27 -38.97 10.39
CA LEU A 16 30.95 -39.38 9.91
C LEU A 16 29.84 -38.98 10.89
N LEU A 17 30.10 -38.99 12.20
CA LEU A 17 29.12 -38.62 13.24
C LEU A 17 28.84 -37.12 13.23
N ARG A 18 29.88 -36.29 13.11
CA ARG A 18 29.74 -34.81 13.00
C ARG A 18 28.96 -34.42 11.74
N VAL A 19 29.28 -35.02 10.60
CA VAL A 19 28.57 -34.78 9.34
C VAL A 19 27.10 -35.17 9.46
N ARG A 20 26.80 -36.33 10.09
CA ARG A 20 25.42 -36.77 10.31
C ARG A 20 24.64 -35.81 11.20
N LEU A 21 25.25 -35.31 12.27
CA LEU A 21 24.64 -34.30 13.14
C LEU A 21 24.32 -33.01 12.39
N LEU A 22 25.24 -32.55 11.54
CA LEU A 22 25.04 -31.36 10.71
C LEU A 22 23.86 -31.54 9.75
N TYR A 23 23.78 -32.70 9.08
CA TYR A 23 22.65 -33.02 8.19
C TYR A 23 21.30 -33.02 8.91
N ILE A 24 21.23 -33.63 10.10
CA ILE A 24 20.00 -33.64 10.90
C ILE A 24 19.59 -32.22 11.29
N LEU A 25 20.55 -31.38 11.68
CA LEU A 25 20.30 -29.98 12.02
C LEU A 25 19.73 -29.20 10.84
N PHE A 26 20.31 -29.35 9.64
CA PHE A 26 19.84 -28.68 8.43
C PHE A 26 18.45 -29.15 8.00
N ILE A 27 18.16 -30.46 8.11
CA ILE A 27 16.83 -31.01 7.82
C ILE A 27 15.78 -30.43 8.78
N LEU A 28 16.09 -30.36 10.08
CA LEU A 28 15.20 -29.75 11.07
C LEU A 28 14.93 -28.27 10.79
N ALA A 29 15.98 -27.51 10.46
CA ALA A 29 15.84 -26.10 10.08
C ALA A 29 14.97 -25.94 8.82
N GLY A 30 15.18 -26.78 7.81
CA GLY A 30 14.38 -26.80 6.58
C GLY A 30 12.91 -27.11 6.86
N LEU A 31 12.63 -28.12 7.69
CA LEU A 31 11.26 -28.50 8.10
C LEU A 31 10.56 -27.36 8.85
N LEU A 32 11.27 -26.64 9.73
CA LEU A 32 10.72 -25.51 10.45
C LEU A 32 10.33 -24.36 9.51
N ILE A 33 11.21 -24.02 8.55
CA ILE A 33 10.92 -22.99 7.54
C ILE A 33 9.74 -23.41 6.67
N PHE A 34 9.71 -24.68 6.24
CA PHE A 34 8.63 -25.22 5.42
C PHE A 34 7.29 -25.20 6.16
N ALA A 35 7.26 -25.65 7.43
CA ALA A 35 6.06 -25.59 8.26
C ALA A 35 5.58 -24.15 8.44
N ARG A 36 6.50 -23.19 8.63
CA ARG A 36 6.16 -21.77 8.70
C ARG A 36 5.57 -21.25 7.39
N LEU A 37 6.11 -21.68 6.25
CA LEU A 37 5.61 -21.34 4.91
C LEU A 37 4.18 -21.86 4.71
N VAL A 38 3.94 -23.14 4.98
CA VAL A 38 2.60 -23.77 4.89
C VAL A 38 1.61 -23.07 5.82
N TRP A 39 2.02 -22.76 7.06
CA TRP A 39 1.18 -22.02 7.99
C TRP A 39 0.79 -20.62 7.47
N VAL A 40 1.75 -19.88 6.90
CA VAL A 40 1.48 -18.56 6.33
C VAL A 40 0.52 -18.65 5.14
N GLN A 41 0.67 -19.66 4.29
CA GLN A 41 -0.17 -19.82 3.10
C GLN A 41 -1.60 -20.30 3.44
N LEU A 42 -1.78 -21.18 4.43
CA LEU A 42 -3.08 -21.78 4.73
C LEU A 42 -3.85 -21.09 5.87
N PHE A 43 -3.17 -20.50 6.86
CA PHE A 43 -3.79 -20.01 8.09
C PHE A 43 -3.56 -18.52 8.36
N SER A 44 -2.68 -17.84 7.61
CA SER A 44 -2.50 -16.40 7.79
C SER A 44 -3.56 -15.61 7.02
N SER A 45 -4.60 -15.19 7.74
CA SER A 45 -5.56 -14.19 7.29
C SER A 45 -4.91 -12.84 6.95
N GLU A 46 -3.64 -12.60 7.33
CA GLU A 46 -2.90 -11.39 6.97
C GLU A 46 -2.57 -11.33 5.48
N VAL A 47 -2.40 -12.45 4.76
CA VAL A 47 -2.10 -12.42 3.31
C VAL A 47 -3.37 -12.09 2.51
N ALA A 48 -4.50 -12.72 2.85
CA ALA A 48 -5.79 -12.40 2.26
C ALA A 48 -6.20 -10.94 2.57
N TYR A 49 -6.03 -10.51 3.82
CA TYR A 49 -6.32 -9.13 4.23
C TYR A 49 -5.40 -8.10 3.56
N ASN A 50 -4.09 -8.36 3.45
CA ASN A 50 -3.17 -7.45 2.76
C ASN A 50 -3.38 -7.42 1.25
N ALA A 51 -3.74 -8.56 0.63
CA ALA A 51 -4.06 -8.64 -0.79
C ALA A 51 -5.36 -7.87 -1.11
N GLU A 52 -6.43 -8.02 -0.32
CA GLU A 52 -7.64 -7.19 -0.43
C GLU A 52 -7.35 -5.70 -0.23
N ARG A 53 -6.45 -5.37 0.71
CA ARG A 53 -6.06 -3.97 0.97
C ARG A 53 -5.26 -3.36 -0.17
N LEU A 54 -4.43 -4.14 -0.87
CA LEU A 54 -3.72 -3.70 -2.07
C LEU A 54 -4.68 -3.56 -3.26
N ALA A 55 -5.58 -4.53 -3.44
CA ALA A 55 -6.58 -4.52 -4.52
C ALA A 55 -7.47 -3.27 -4.43
N GLY A 56 -7.92 -2.90 -3.23
CA GLY A 56 -8.75 -1.71 -3.02
C GLY A 56 -8.02 -0.36 -3.07
N ARG A 57 -6.69 -0.32 -3.17
CA ARG A 57 -5.89 0.92 -3.20
C ARG A 57 -5.27 1.24 -4.55
N ILE A 58 -5.02 0.24 -5.40
CA ILE A 58 -4.19 0.39 -6.60
C ILE A 58 -5.03 0.48 -7.88
N PHE A 59 -6.26 -0.04 -7.87
CA PHE A 59 -7.11 -0.08 -9.06
C PHE A 59 -8.45 0.58 -8.78
N THR A 60 -8.56 1.87 -9.13
CA THR A 60 -9.86 2.52 -9.31
C THR A 60 -10.37 2.06 -10.68
N GLU A 61 -11.30 1.11 -10.70
CA GLU A 61 -11.95 0.71 -11.94
C GLU A 61 -12.86 1.85 -12.41
N GLN A 62 -12.50 2.49 -13.52
CA GLN A 62 -13.34 3.49 -14.17
C GLN A 62 -14.01 2.85 -15.38
N ILE A 63 -15.33 2.71 -15.31
CA ILE A 63 -16.13 2.20 -16.43
C ILE A 63 -16.15 3.28 -17.52
N ILE A 64 -15.57 2.99 -18.67
CA ILE A 64 -15.68 3.82 -19.87
C ILE A 64 -16.91 3.37 -20.64
N PRO A 65 -18.01 4.16 -20.68
CA PRO A 65 -19.21 3.77 -21.41
C PRO A 65 -18.94 3.70 -22.91
N ALA A 66 -19.52 2.71 -23.58
CA ALA A 66 -19.47 2.61 -25.03
C ALA A 66 -20.14 3.81 -25.70
N GLN A 67 -19.59 4.26 -26.83
CA GLN A 67 -20.17 5.36 -27.60
C GLN A 67 -21.43 4.89 -28.33
N ARG A 68 -22.51 5.66 -28.21
CA ARG A 68 -23.74 5.43 -28.98
C ARG A 68 -23.51 5.87 -30.43
N GLY A 69 -24.00 5.07 -31.38
CA GLY A 69 -24.01 5.45 -32.80
C GLY A 69 -24.91 6.65 -33.08
N ASN A 70 -24.64 7.32 -34.20
CA ASN A 70 -25.46 8.43 -34.68
C ASN A 70 -26.67 7.90 -35.46
N ILE A 71 -27.82 8.57 -35.32
CA ILE A 71 -29.00 8.33 -36.17
C ILE A 71 -29.07 9.46 -37.19
N LEU A 72 -29.08 9.08 -38.47
CA LEU A 72 -29.11 9.99 -39.61
C LEU A 72 -30.43 9.82 -40.37
N THR A 73 -30.85 10.86 -41.12
CA THR A 73 -31.90 10.77 -42.13
C THR A 73 -31.43 9.90 -43.31
N ARG A 74 -32.35 9.54 -44.22
CA ARG A 74 -32.01 8.81 -45.45
C ARG A 74 -30.99 9.55 -46.32
N ASP A 75 -30.98 10.88 -46.23
CA ASP A 75 -30.09 11.77 -46.99
C ASP A 75 -28.78 12.08 -46.23
N GLY A 76 -28.63 11.60 -45.00
CA GLY A 76 -27.40 11.69 -44.20
C GLY A 76 -27.39 12.79 -43.12
N ASP A 77 -28.44 13.59 -43.01
CA ASP A 77 -28.54 14.64 -42.00
C ASP A 77 -28.69 14.06 -40.58
N PRO A 78 -28.03 14.62 -39.55
CA PRO A 78 -28.09 14.09 -38.21
C PRO A 78 -29.42 14.39 -37.52
N LEU A 79 -30.12 13.34 -37.08
CA LEU A 79 -31.32 13.43 -36.21
C LEU A 79 -30.96 13.30 -34.73
N ALA A 80 -30.00 12.44 -34.41
CA ALA A 80 -29.49 12.26 -33.05
C ALA A 80 -28.02 11.87 -33.07
N THR A 81 -27.16 12.80 -32.67
CA THR A 81 -25.70 12.59 -32.56
C THR A 81 -25.26 12.56 -31.09
N SER A 82 -24.25 11.77 -30.78
CA SER A 82 -23.54 11.88 -29.51
C SER A 82 -22.58 13.06 -29.55
N ILE A 83 -22.54 13.85 -28.47
CA ILE A 83 -21.66 15.01 -28.32
C ILE A 83 -20.64 14.68 -27.23
N PHE A 84 -19.35 14.84 -27.53
CA PHE A 84 -18.29 14.66 -26.54
C PHE A 84 -18.34 15.76 -25.49
N ARG A 85 -18.46 15.37 -24.22
CA ARG A 85 -18.32 16.27 -23.08
C ARG A 85 -17.15 15.81 -22.24
N TYR A 86 -16.18 16.70 -22.06
CA TYR A 86 -15.07 16.47 -21.16
C TYR A 86 -15.43 17.02 -19.78
N ARG A 87 -15.17 16.22 -18.75
CA ARG A 87 -15.13 16.67 -17.37
C ARG A 87 -13.67 16.78 -16.97
N VAL A 88 -13.24 17.96 -16.55
CA VAL A 88 -11.91 18.15 -15.99
C VAL A 88 -11.99 17.79 -14.51
N GLU A 89 -11.13 16.88 -14.07
CA GLU A 89 -10.98 16.51 -12.67
C GLU A 89 -9.58 16.90 -12.21
N PHE A 90 -9.45 17.25 -10.92
CA PHE A 90 -8.19 17.66 -10.32
C PHE A 90 -7.80 16.67 -9.24
N ASP A 91 -6.63 16.05 -9.39
CA ASP A 91 -6.10 15.10 -8.41
C ASP A 91 -5.29 15.81 -7.33
N PHE A 92 -5.88 15.95 -6.14
CA PHE A 92 -5.24 16.55 -4.97
C PHE A 92 -4.24 15.60 -4.27
N GLY A 93 -4.17 14.33 -4.67
CA GLY A 93 -3.26 13.32 -4.13
C GLY A 93 -2.00 13.09 -4.97
N SER A 94 -1.77 13.92 -5.98
CA SER A 94 -0.57 13.83 -6.82
C SER A 94 0.70 14.07 -5.97
N PRO A 95 1.79 13.30 -6.18
CA PRO A 95 3.05 13.49 -5.45
C PRO A 95 3.61 14.91 -5.49
N GLY A 96 3.33 15.65 -6.57
CA GLY A 96 3.75 17.06 -6.70
C GLY A 96 3.03 18.03 -5.74
N LEU A 97 1.94 17.59 -5.09
CA LEU A 97 1.11 18.38 -4.18
C LEU A 97 1.16 17.87 -2.73
N ASP A 98 2.07 16.95 -2.41
CA ASP A 98 2.19 16.35 -1.08
C ASP A 98 2.68 17.32 -0.01
N SER A 99 3.58 18.24 -0.37
CA SER A 99 4.03 19.30 0.53
C SER A 99 2.90 20.30 0.77
N VAL A 100 2.42 20.36 2.01
CA VAL A 100 1.38 21.31 2.45
C VAL A 100 1.79 22.74 2.21
N ARG A 101 3.07 23.05 2.44
CA ARG A 101 3.61 24.40 2.23
C ARG A 101 3.52 24.77 0.75
N THR A 102 4.08 23.92 -0.12
CA THR A 102 4.07 24.13 -1.57
C THR A 102 2.64 24.21 -2.10
N PHE A 103 1.75 23.32 -1.63
CA PHE A 103 0.34 23.33 -1.99
C PHE A 103 -0.35 24.63 -1.56
N HIS A 104 -0.12 25.12 -0.34
CA HIS A 104 -0.73 26.36 0.13
C HIS A 104 -0.24 27.60 -0.61
N GLU A 105 1.03 27.63 -0.99
CA GLU A 105 1.62 28.70 -1.79
C GLU A 105 1.07 28.67 -3.24
N GLN A 106 1.11 27.51 -3.90
CA GLN A 106 0.67 27.36 -5.29
C GLN A 106 -0.85 27.44 -5.48
N SER A 107 -1.64 26.92 -4.52
CA SER A 107 -3.11 26.97 -4.57
C SER A 107 -3.64 28.40 -4.53
N ASP A 108 -2.93 29.34 -3.90
CA ASP A 108 -3.32 30.76 -3.91
C ASP A 108 -3.22 31.36 -5.30
N SER A 109 -2.07 31.18 -5.95
CA SER A 109 -1.82 31.65 -7.32
C SER A 109 -2.81 31.02 -8.30
N LEU A 110 -3.02 29.71 -8.22
CA LEU A 110 -4.00 29.01 -9.06
C LEU A 110 -5.42 29.54 -8.85
N SER A 111 -5.83 29.77 -7.59
CA SER A 111 -7.18 30.27 -7.28
C SER A 111 -7.43 31.66 -7.86
N LYS A 112 -6.41 32.53 -7.87
CA LYS A 112 -6.49 33.85 -8.50
C LYS A 112 -6.66 33.76 -10.01
N LEU A 113 -5.89 32.88 -10.66
CA LEU A 113 -5.96 32.68 -12.11
C LEU A 113 -7.32 32.08 -12.53
N LEU A 114 -7.84 31.11 -11.79
CA LEU A 114 -9.14 30.49 -12.08
C LEU A 114 -10.29 31.47 -11.89
N ALA A 115 -10.25 32.28 -10.82
CA ALA A 115 -11.24 33.33 -10.61
C ALA A 115 -11.22 34.37 -11.76
N ALA A 116 -10.04 34.75 -12.24
CA ALA A 116 -9.90 35.67 -13.36
C ALA A 116 -10.35 35.07 -14.70
N TYR A 117 -10.11 33.77 -14.92
CA TYR A 117 -10.45 33.10 -16.18
C TYR A 117 -11.94 32.74 -16.28
N PHE A 118 -12.51 32.12 -15.24
CA PHE A 118 -13.89 31.63 -15.28
C PHE A 118 -14.90 32.69 -14.82
N GLY A 119 -14.52 33.59 -13.90
CA GLY A 119 -15.42 34.61 -13.36
C GLY A 119 -16.64 34.06 -12.59
N ASP A 120 -16.67 32.76 -12.29
CA ASP A 120 -17.80 32.06 -11.68
C ASP A 120 -17.74 32.08 -10.14
N ARG A 121 -16.53 32.21 -9.58
CA ARG A 121 -16.27 32.21 -8.13
C ARG A 121 -15.13 33.16 -7.79
N SER A 122 -15.12 33.63 -6.55
CA SER A 122 -14.00 34.42 -6.03
C SER A 122 -12.75 33.55 -5.81
N ALA A 123 -11.57 34.17 -5.86
CA ALA A 123 -10.30 33.48 -5.56
C ALA A 123 -10.30 32.87 -4.15
N ALA A 124 -10.95 33.51 -3.18
CA ALA A 124 -11.08 33.00 -1.82
C ALA A 124 -11.91 31.71 -1.75
N GLU A 125 -12.97 31.61 -2.56
CA GLU A 125 -13.80 30.40 -2.65
C GLU A 125 -13.06 29.24 -3.30
N TYR A 126 -12.35 29.48 -4.39
CA TYR A 126 -11.47 28.48 -5.00
C TYR A 126 -10.43 27.98 -4.00
N ARG A 127 -9.77 28.90 -3.29
CA ARG A 127 -8.76 28.55 -2.28
C ARG A 127 -9.34 27.70 -1.15
N ARG A 128 -10.54 28.06 -0.66
CA ARG A 128 -11.26 27.27 0.35
C ARG A 128 -11.57 25.87 -0.18
N MET A 129 -12.10 25.77 -1.39
CA MET A 129 -12.43 24.49 -2.02
C MET A 129 -11.21 23.59 -2.11
N PHE A 130 -10.09 24.10 -2.62
CA PHE A 130 -8.84 23.36 -2.74
C PHE A 130 -8.32 22.87 -1.39
N ARG A 131 -8.33 23.72 -0.37
CA ARG A 131 -7.94 23.34 0.98
C ARG A 131 -8.83 22.24 1.57
N THR A 132 -10.14 22.35 1.38
CA THR A 132 -11.08 21.33 1.86
C THR A 132 -10.89 19.99 1.16
N GLN A 133 -10.65 19.98 -0.16
CA GLN A 133 -10.47 18.75 -0.91
C GLN A 133 -9.11 18.10 -0.65
N HIS A 134 -8.02 18.88 -0.60
CA HIS A 134 -6.70 18.40 -0.21
C HIS A 134 -6.72 17.77 1.19
N ALA A 135 -7.40 18.40 2.15
CA ALA A 135 -7.57 17.83 3.49
C ALA A 135 -8.38 16.51 3.53
N LYS A 136 -9.32 16.32 2.60
CA LYS A 136 -10.10 15.07 2.50
C LYS A 136 -9.28 13.90 1.98
N HIS A 137 -8.30 14.15 1.10
CA HIS A 137 -7.44 13.09 0.56
C HIS A 137 -6.67 12.36 1.68
N TYR A 138 -6.23 13.09 2.71
CA TYR A 138 -5.53 12.52 3.86
C TYR A 138 -6.45 12.04 4.99
N GLN A 139 -7.76 11.93 4.75
CA GLN A 139 -8.65 11.34 5.75
C GLN A 139 -8.43 9.83 5.83
N VAL A 140 -7.90 9.43 6.97
CA VAL A 140 -7.69 8.04 7.32
C VAL A 140 -9.07 7.36 7.45
N LYS A 141 -9.42 6.50 6.50
CA LYS A 141 -10.73 5.80 6.48
C LYS A 141 -10.96 4.95 7.73
N TYR A 142 -9.90 4.49 8.40
CA TYR A 142 -9.97 3.70 9.63
C TYR A 142 -9.05 4.25 10.72
N ARG A 143 -9.58 4.42 11.94
CA ARG A 143 -8.81 4.85 13.13
C ARG A 143 -7.60 3.94 13.44
N LYS A 144 -7.61 2.67 13.00
CA LYS A 144 -6.49 1.75 13.19
C LYS A 144 -5.27 2.08 12.33
N ASP A 145 -5.44 2.80 11.23
CA ASP A 145 -4.33 3.19 10.35
C ASP A 145 -3.47 4.33 10.97
N THR A 146 -3.96 5.02 12.01
CA THR A 146 -3.19 5.99 12.82
C THR A 146 -2.46 5.34 14.02
N LEU A 147 -2.66 4.05 14.27
CA LEU A 147 -1.99 3.32 15.35
C LEU A 147 -0.65 2.80 14.86
N VAL A 148 0.44 3.39 15.35
CA VAL A 148 1.80 2.91 15.08
C VAL A 148 2.36 2.20 16.32
N PRO A 149 3.23 1.19 16.15
CA PRO A 149 3.92 0.56 17.27
C PRO A 149 4.67 1.62 18.08
N ARG A 150 4.56 1.57 19.41
CA ARG A 150 5.23 2.53 20.31
C ARG A 150 6.75 2.46 20.20
N SER A 151 7.29 1.25 20.11
CA SER A 151 8.71 0.98 20.23
C SER A 151 9.24 0.20 19.03
N GLU A 152 10.44 0.55 18.58
CA GLU A 152 11.15 -0.18 17.53
C GLU A 152 11.95 -1.34 18.14
N GLY A 153 11.92 -2.51 17.51
CA GLY A 153 12.62 -3.73 17.97
C GLY A 153 11.71 -4.82 18.54
N ARG A 154 12.23 -6.05 18.60
CA ARG A 154 11.46 -7.25 18.99
C ARG A 154 11.22 -7.34 20.51
N ILE A 155 12.19 -6.94 21.31
CA ILE A 155 12.14 -7.03 22.78
C ILE A 155 11.25 -5.93 23.35
N ALA A 156 11.41 -4.69 22.89
CA ALA A 156 10.61 -3.56 23.35
C ALA A 156 9.10 -3.75 23.07
N ARG A 157 8.75 -4.23 21.86
CA ARG A 157 7.35 -4.58 21.54
C ARG A 157 6.79 -5.70 22.40
N TRP A 158 7.61 -6.67 22.80
CA TRP A 158 7.16 -7.76 23.66
C TRP A 158 6.81 -7.25 25.07
N ILE A 159 7.62 -6.32 25.60
CA ILE A 159 7.35 -5.64 26.87
C ILE A 159 6.09 -4.76 26.76
N ASP A 160 5.96 -3.99 25.68
CA ASP A 160 4.79 -3.13 25.46
C ASP A 160 3.48 -3.92 25.32
N ARG A 161 3.54 -5.16 24.79
CA ARG A 161 2.40 -6.07 24.69
C ARG A 161 1.97 -6.60 26.06
N ILE A 162 2.91 -6.92 26.94
CA ILE A 162 2.61 -7.33 28.33
C ILE A 162 1.97 -6.18 29.11
N LEU A 163 2.39 -4.94 28.82
CA LEU A 163 1.90 -3.74 29.50
C LEU A 163 0.64 -3.13 28.86
N ASP A 164 0.07 -3.76 27.84
CA ASP A 164 -1.07 -3.28 27.04
C ASP A 164 -0.90 -1.85 26.50
N ARG A 165 0.35 -1.52 26.09
CA ARG A 165 0.77 -0.19 25.59
C ARG A 165 1.38 -0.25 24.19
N GLU A 166 1.04 -1.31 23.44
CA GLU A 166 1.69 -1.67 22.17
C GLU A 166 1.54 -0.60 21.07
N PHE A 167 0.45 0.18 21.09
CA PHE A 167 0.16 1.17 20.05
C PHE A 167 0.04 2.60 20.61
N VAL A 168 0.58 3.55 19.85
CA VAL A 168 0.37 4.99 20.10
C VAL A 168 -0.42 5.57 18.93
N PRO A 169 -1.50 6.33 19.18
CA PRO A 169 -2.16 7.08 18.13
C PRO A 169 -1.22 8.20 17.68
N LYS A 170 -0.67 8.07 16.47
CA LYS A 170 0.14 9.12 15.84
C LYS A 170 -0.75 9.84 14.84
N LYS A 171 -0.77 11.17 14.89
CA LYS A 171 -1.47 11.96 13.88
C LYS A 171 -0.75 11.76 12.55
N LEU A 172 -1.39 11.03 11.63
CA LEU A 172 -0.88 10.73 10.28
C LEU A 172 -0.50 11.99 9.48
N TYR A 173 -1.00 13.15 9.90
CA TYR A 173 -0.65 14.46 9.38
C TYR A 173 0.86 14.76 9.43
N ASP A 174 1.65 14.24 10.38
CA ASP A 174 3.09 14.56 10.46
C ASP A 174 3.96 13.55 9.71
N THR A 175 3.65 12.25 9.79
CA THR A 175 4.57 11.18 9.36
C THR A 175 4.66 10.97 7.86
N LEU A 176 3.72 11.49 7.06
CA LEU A 176 3.84 11.46 5.60
C LEU A 176 4.34 12.79 5.03
N ARG A 177 4.42 13.85 5.86
CA ARG A 177 4.73 15.21 5.42
C ARG A 177 6.18 15.63 5.62
N ASP A 178 6.90 15.00 6.54
CA ASP A 178 8.26 15.39 6.95
C ASP A 178 9.38 14.47 6.40
N HIS A 179 9.05 13.50 5.54
CA HIS A 179 10.03 12.53 5.00
C HIS A 179 10.34 12.73 3.52
N THR A 180 10.15 13.93 2.97
CA THR A 180 10.59 14.30 1.62
C THR A 180 11.11 15.72 1.62
#